data_AF-A0A9J6BG35-F1
#
_entry.id   AF-A0A9J6BG35-F1
#
_cell.length_a   1.000
_cell.length_b   1.000
_cell.length_c   1.000
_cell.angle_alpha   90.00
_cell.angle_beta   90.00
_cell.angle_gamma   90.00
#
_symmetry.space_group_name_H-M   'P 1'
#
loop_
_entity.id
_entity.type
_entity.pdbx_description
1 polymer ?
#
loop_
_entity_poly.entity_id
_entity_poly.type
_entity_poly.pdbx_seq_one_letter_code
_entity_poly.pdbx_strand_id
1 'polypeptide(L)'
;MKTFVVLLAIFTIISTTPIGNNKREAHLNDDEKFDDVVDPDELIRETVDTESYKKALNIEKEKVKLDSRFLDVDDDDDFKEPDVDKLVASGKLLMPNHVVKEKGGRKNSAEYGKFYQGDMMLTKSQKKFVVAKDGISLPSRTGIIDDRFRWNKDNKGKVKIPYTFWSGSKYTNKDKEEIMYAMEYIETHTCIDFVPRSKEADFLLIYSGEGCSSYIGKIGGQQLVSLKKNGCLRTGTIMHELIHSIGYDHMQNHEDRDKHIQVVWDNIRDDTADNFVRVDSDLFSNFDTDYDYYSVMHYDSYAFSKNGKRTLVARDDDFRDIIGQRYALSYGDVRRINNMYDCN
;
A
#
# COMPACT_ATOMS: atom_id res chain seq x y z
N MET A 1 -73.51 23.12 1.30
CA MET A 1 -72.66 24.33 1.42
C MET A 1 -72.27 24.48 2.89
N LYS A 2 -70.96 24.60 3.15
CA LYS A 2 -70.25 24.95 4.40
C LYS A 2 -70.07 23.86 5.49
N THR A 3 -68.87 23.29 5.66
CA THR A 3 -67.66 23.67 6.48
C THR A 3 -67.84 23.35 7.98
N PHE A 4 -67.17 22.30 8.50
CA PHE A 4 -65.99 22.30 9.43
C PHE A 4 -66.38 22.49 10.93
N VAL A 5 -65.71 21.98 11.97
CA VAL A 5 -64.34 21.47 12.22
C VAL A 5 -64.45 20.44 13.37
N VAL A 6 -63.67 19.35 13.35
CA VAL A 6 -63.23 18.65 14.57
C VAL A 6 -61.70 18.64 14.57
N LEU A 7 -61.13 19.10 15.69
CA LEU A 7 -59.71 19.09 16.03
C LEU A 7 -59.12 17.68 15.95
N LEU A 8 -57.84 17.54 15.64
CA LEU A 8 -56.91 16.81 16.51
C LEU A 8 -55.42 17.10 16.22
N ALA A 9 -54.73 17.45 17.30
CA ALA A 9 -53.34 17.22 17.69
C ALA A 9 -52.25 17.03 16.62
N ILE A 10 -51.31 17.97 16.63
CA ILE A 10 -49.97 17.89 16.04
C ILE A 10 -49.09 17.01 16.94
N PHE A 11 -48.60 15.88 16.42
CA PHE A 11 -47.41 15.19 16.91
C PHE A 11 -46.36 15.20 15.79
N THR A 12 -45.33 15.99 15.98
CA THR A 12 -44.14 16.03 15.12
C THR A 12 -43.27 14.84 15.47
N ILE A 13 -43.21 13.83 14.59
CA ILE A 13 -42.17 12.80 14.64
C ILE A 13 -41.23 13.07 13.47
N ILE A 14 -40.01 13.49 13.81
CA ILE A 14 -38.88 13.58 12.90
C ILE A 14 -38.51 12.13 12.53
N SER A 15 -38.81 11.73 11.30
CA SER A 15 -38.32 10.47 10.73
C SER A 15 -36.89 10.70 10.25
N THR A 16 -35.92 10.21 11.02
CA THR A 16 -34.58 9.91 10.52
C THR A 16 -34.66 8.57 9.78
N THR A 17 -34.59 8.59 8.47
CA THR A 17 -34.39 7.39 7.65
C THR A 17 -32.96 6.86 7.86
N PRO A 18 -32.76 5.59 8.23
CA PRO A 18 -31.45 4.96 8.17
C PRO A 18 -31.07 4.74 6.70
N ILE A 19 -29.85 5.14 6.34
CA ILE A 19 -29.21 4.82 5.06
C ILE A 19 -29.10 3.29 4.98
N GLY A 20 -29.81 2.71 4.02
CA GLY A 20 -29.82 1.27 3.79
C GLY A 20 -28.46 0.75 3.35
N ASN A 21 -28.00 -0.30 4.04
CA ASN A 21 -26.90 -1.16 3.60
C ASN A 21 -27.28 -1.82 2.27
N ASN A 22 -26.81 -1.26 1.15
CA ASN A 22 -26.82 -1.95 -0.13
C ASN A 22 -25.57 -2.84 -0.18
N LYS A 23 -25.62 -3.99 0.51
CA LYS A 23 -24.65 -5.06 0.25
C LYS A 23 -24.84 -5.48 -1.20
N ARG A 24 -23.85 -5.24 -2.05
CA ARG A 24 -23.74 -5.95 -3.33
C ARG A 24 -23.63 -7.44 -3.01
N GLU A 25 -24.73 -8.17 -3.10
CA GLU A 25 -24.67 -9.63 -3.17
C GLU A 25 -24.06 -9.99 -4.54
N ALA A 26 -22.74 -10.11 -4.58
CA ALA A 26 -22.05 -10.74 -5.69
C ALA A 26 -22.26 -12.24 -5.57
N HIS A 27 -23.17 -12.79 -6.38
CA HIS A 27 -23.19 -14.21 -6.70
C HIS A 27 -21.86 -14.55 -7.39
N LEU A 28 -20.91 -15.06 -6.60
CA LEU A 28 -19.66 -15.64 -7.11
C LEU A 28 -20.02 -16.97 -7.78
N ASN A 29 -20.21 -16.93 -9.10
CA ASN A 29 -20.09 -18.14 -9.91
C ASN A 29 -18.60 -18.48 -9.96
N ASP A 30 -18.16 -19.35 -9.05
CA ASP A 30 -16.94 -20.13 -9.23
C ASP A 30 -17.16 -21.01 -10.47
N ASP A 31 -16.49 -20.70 -11.61
CA ASP A 31 -16.10 -21.63 -12.70
C ASP A 31 -15.90 -20.99 -14.10
N GLU A 32 -15.67 -19.68 -14.25
CA GLU A 32 -15.06 -19.19 -15.50
C GLU A 32 -13.53 -19.34 -15.45
N LYS A 33 -13.05 -20.53 -15.83
CA LYS A 33 -11.66 -20.73 -16.26
C LYS A 33 -11.44 -19.88 -17.52
N PHE A 34 -10.84 -18.72 -17.35
CA PHE A 34 -10.25 -17.99 -18.47
C PHE A 34 -8.98 -18.74 -18.89
N ASP A 35 -9.02 -19.40 -20.04
CA ASP A 35 -7.98 -20.28 -20.59
C ASP A 35 -6.60 -19.60 -20.79
N ASP A 36 -6.51 -18.28 -20.60
CA ASP A 36 -5.29 -17.49 -20.77
C ASP A 36 -4.54 -17.16 -19.46
N VAL A 37 -4.98 -17.70 -18.31
CA VAL A 37 -4.31 -17.46 -17.03
C VAL A 37 -3.08 -18.37 -16.89
N VAL A 38 -1.89 -17.79 -17.00
CA VAL A 38 -0.62 -18.50 -16.79
C VAL A 38 -0.38 -18.70 -15.29
N ASP A 39 0.16 -19.85 -14.90
CA ASP A 39 0.49 -20.16 -13.52
C ASP A 39 1.44 -19.10 -12.92
N PRO A 40 1.10 -18.49 -11.76
CA PRO A 40 1.99 -17.56 -11.08
C PRO A 40 3.42 -18.08 -10.88
N ASP A 41 3.60 -19.36 -10.60
CA ASP A 41 4.92 -19.96 -10.33
C ASP A 41 5.82 -19.98 -11.59
N GLU A 42 5.24 -19.93 -12.80
CA GLU A 42 5.98 -19.85 -14.06
C GLU A 42 6.42 -18.41 -14.42
N LEU A 43 5.79 -17.40 -13.81
CA LEU A 43 6.03 -15.98 -14.13
C LEU A 43 7.06 -15.31 -13.21
N ILE A 44 7.44 -15.94 -12.09
CA ILE A 44 8.42 -15.39 -11.15
C ILE A 44 9.81 -15.40 -11.81
N ARG A 45 10.29 -14.22 -12.20
CA ARG A 45 11.65 -14.02 -12.73
C ARG A 45 12.56 -13.44 -11.64
N GLU A 46 13.68 -14.11 -11.41
CA GLU A 46 14.71 -13.81 -10.40
C GLU A 46 15.21 -12.35 -10.35
N THR A 47 15.93 -12.08 -9.25
CA THR A 47 16.21 -10.82 -8.55
C THR A 47 17.16 -9.83 -9.27
N VAL A 48 17.53 -8.78 -8.55
CA VAL A 48 17.96 -7.45 -8.99
C VAL A 48 19.48 -7.40 -9.30
N ASP A 49 19.92 -6.49 -10.17
CA ASP A 49 21.34 -6.25 -10.49
C ASP A 49 22.11 -5.70 -9.28
N THR A 50 23.02 -6.49 -8.71
CA THR A 50 23.62 -6.24 -7.38
C THR A 50 24.72 -5.17 -7.35
N GLU A 51 25.37 -4.86 -8.48
CA GLU A 51 26.55 -3.95 -8.47
C GLU A 51 26.15 -2.47 -8.45
N SER A 52 25.14 -2.09 -9.23
CA SER A 52 24.60 -0.72 -9.26
C SER A 52 24.05 -0.29 -7.89
N TYR A 53 23.48 -1.23 -7.12
CA TYR A 53 22.94 -0.99 -5.78
C TYR A 53 24.00 -0.80 -4.71
N LYS A 54 25.07 -1.61 -4.72
CA LYS A 54 26.19 -1.44 -3.77
C LYS A 54 26.81 -0.04 -3.88
N LYS A 55 26.87 0.51 -5.10
CA LYS A 55 27.36 1.88 -5.33
C LYS A 55 26.43 2.95 -4.75
N ALA A 56 25.12 2.84 -4.99
CA ALA A 56 24.13 3.78 -4.45
C ALA A 56 24.09 3.74 -2.91
N LEU A 57 24.17 2.55 -2.32
CA LEU A 57 24.23 2.34 -0.87
C LEU A 57 25.42 3.05 -0.23
N ASN A 58 26.61 2.92 -0.82
CA ASN A 58 27.81 3.56 -0.28
C ASN A 58 27.70 5.10 -0.28
N ILE A 59 27.11 5.67 -1.34
CA ILE A 59 26.89 7.12 -1.45
C ILE A 59 25.90 7.62 -0.39
N GLU A 60 24.81 6.89 -0.13
CA GLU A 60 23.81 7.25 0.88
C GLU A 60 24.40 7.18 2.30
N LYS A 61 25.21 6.16 2.60
CA LYS A 61 25.90 6.02 3.89
C LYS A 61 26.88 7.17 4.16
N GLU A 62 27.54 7.71 3.13
CA GLU A 62 28.50 8.81 3.27
C GLU A 62 27.84 10.19 3.43
N LYS A 63 26.61 10.38 2.92
CA LYS A 63 25.92 11.68 2.91
C LYS A 63 25.21 12.02 4.21
N VAL A 64 24.81 11.02 5.00
CA VAL A 64 24.04 11.24 6.23
C VAL A 64 24.93 11.04 7.44
N LYS A 65 25.33 12.15 8.09
CA LYS A 65 25.94 12.06 9.43
C LYS A 65 24.90 11.53 10.41
N LEU A 66 25.19 10.38 11.01
CA LEU A 66 24.36 9.81 12.07
C LEU A 66 24.26 10.81 13.22
N ASP A 67 23.05 11.20 13.59
CA ASP A 67 22.82 11.96 14.81
C ASP A 67 22.78 10.97 15.98
N SER A 68 23.80 11.08 16.86
CA SER A 68 24.05 10.15 17.96
C SER A 68 22.93 10.14 19.00
N ARG A 69 22.05 11.14 19.02
CA ARG A 69 20.87 11.17 19.90
C ARG A 69 19.85 10.09 19.58
N PHE A 70 19.93 9.49 18.39
CA PHE A 70 19.01 8.45 17.93
C PHE A 70 19.62 7.04 17.97
N LEU A 71 20.84 6.89 18.48
CA LEU A 71 21.51 5.59 18.63
C LEU A 71 21.09 4.83 19.89
N ASP A 72 20.71 5.56 20.95
CA ASP A 72 20.37 5.03 22.26
C ASP A 72 18.85 5.00 22.53
N VAL A 73 18.02 5.06 21.47
CA VAL A 73 16.56 4.94 21.60
C VAL A 73 16.19 3.47 21.80
N ASP A 74 16.40 3.07 23.05
CA ASP A 74 15.78 1.99 23.82
C ASP A 74 16.12 0.54 23.45
N ASP A 75 17.07 0.01 24.24
CA ASP A 75 17.35 -1.43 24.39
C ASP A 75 16.20 -2.21 25.07
N ASP A 76 15.16 -1.53 25.58
CA ASP A 76 14.08 -2.10 26.40
C ASP A 76 12.64 -1.73 25.94
N ASP A 77 12.46 -1.09 24.78
CA ASP A 77 11.10 -0.67 24.35
C ASP A 77 10.30 -1.88 23.84
N ASP A 78 9.50 -2.43 24.75
CA ASP A 78 8.37 -3.31 24.45
C ASP A 78 7.52 -2.59 23.41
N PHE A 79 7.42 -3.15 22.20
CA PHE A 79 6.69 -2.53 21.09
C PHE A 79 5.29 -2.12 21.56
N LYS A 80 5.03 -0.81 21.61
CA LYS A 80 3.70 -0.30 21.92
C LYS A 80 2.91 -0.27 20.62
N GLU A 81 1.85 -1.06 20.55
CA GLU A 81 0.87 -0.88 19.49
C GLU A 81 0.39 0.58 19.53
N PRO A 82 0.36 1.29 18.40
CA PRO A 82 -0.15 2.64 18.36
C PRO A 82 -1.61 2.65 18.84
N ASP A 83 -1.96 3.72 19.55
CA ASP A 83 -3.32 3.96 20.04
C ASP A 83 -4.24 4.26 18.86
N VAL A 84 -4.81 3.19 18.28
CA VAL A 84 -5.63 3.27 17.06
C VAL A 84 -6.79 4.22 17.24
N ASP A 85 -7.42 4.26 18.42
CA ASP A 85 -8.55 5.14 18.71
C ASP A 85 -8.14 6.63 18.65
N LYS A 86 -6.94 6.97 19.15
CA LYS A 86 -6.38 8.31 18.94
C LYS A 86 -6.05 8.59 17.48
N LEU A 87 -5.53 7.62 16.74
CA LEU A 87 -5.25 7.78 15.32
C LEU A 87 -6.54 8.05 14.53
N VAL A 88 -7.63 7.35 14.84
CA VAL A 88 -8.96 7.60 14.26
C VAL A 88 -9.46 8.99 14.64
N ALA A 89 -9.39 9.36 15.92
CA ALA A 89 -9.88 10.64 16.44
C ALA A 89 -9.11 11.84 15.86
N SER A 90 -7.86 11.65 15.45
CA SER A 90 -7.05 12.69 14.81
C SER A 90 -7.50 13.05 13.38
N GLY A 91 -8.35 12.21 12.77
CA GLY A 91 -8.80 12.37 11.38
C GLY A 91 -7.69 12.14 10.34
N LYS A 92 -6.53 11.58 10.74
CA LYS A 92 -5.39 11.32 9.85
C LYS A 92 -5.46 9.96 9.17
N LEU A 93 -6.08 8.98 9.81
CA LEU A 93 -6.42 7.69 9.22
C LEU A 93 -7.89 7.66 8.82
N LEU A 94 -8.15 7.21 7.59
CA LEU A 94 -9.47 6.92 7.09
C LEU A 94 -9.77 5.49 7.49
N MET A 95 -10.43 5.28 8.63
CA MET A 95 -10.64 3.93 9.16
C MET A 95 -11.83 3.23 8.50
N PRO A 96 -11.66 1.99 8.03
CA PRO A 96 -12.77 1.19 7.57
C PRO A 96 -13.68 0.75 8.74
N ASN A 97 -14.96 0.54 8.45
CA ASN A 97 -15.93 -0.01 9.41
C ASN A 97 -15.56 -1.44 9.87
N HIS A 98 -14.76 -2.15 9.10
CA HIS A 98 -14.24 -3.47 9.39
C HIS A 98 -12.73 -3.49 9.22
N VAL A 99 -11.98 -3.93 10.23
CA VAL A 99 -10.52 -4.07 10.13
C VAL A 99 -10.10 -5.43 10.66
N VAL A 100 -9.50 -6.24 9.80
CA VAL A 100 -8.82 -7.49 10.18
C VAL A 100 -7.40 -7.15 10.63
N LYS A 101 -7.16 -7.34 11.92
CA LYS A 101 -5.84 -7.24 12.55
C LYS A 101 -5.23 -8.64 12.71
N GLU A 102 -3.92 -8.75 12.64
CA GLU A 102 -3.23 -9.97 13.10
C GLU A 102 -3.27 -10.07 14.64
N LYS A 103 -3.37 -11.29 15.17
CA LYS A 103 -3.31 -11.54 16.61
C LYS A 103 -1.86 -11.84 17.03
N GLY A 104 -1.27 -10.93 17.80
CA GLY A 104 -0.06 -11.16 18.58
C GLY A 104 1.26 -10.97 17.84
N GLY A 105 1.94 -9.85 18.10
CA GLY A 105 3.40 -9.71 17.98
C GLY A 105 3.96 -9.29 16.62
N ARG A 106 4.83 -8.27 16.68
CA ARG A 106 5.80 -7.73 15.69
C ARG A 106 5.79 -8.31 14.26
N LYS A 107 5.68 -7.34 13.32
CA LYS A 107 6.33 -7.18 12.00
C LYS A 107 5.44 -7.42 10.78
N ASN A 108 5.47 -6.45 9.88
CA ASN A 108 5.12 -6.57 8.46
C ASN A 108 6.10 -7.50 7.71
N SER A 109 6.54 -8.59 8.36
CA SER A 109 7.61 -9.47 7.90
C SER A 109 7.27 -10.23 6.62
N ALA A 110 5.98 -10.43 6.35
CA ALA A 110 5.51 -11.01 5.10
C ALA A 110 5.69 -10.06 3.89
N GLU A 111 5.84 -8.75 4.14
CA GLU A 111 6.16 -7.70 3.16
C GLU A 111 7.70 -7.54 3.01
N TYR A 112 8.50 -8.23 3.85
CA TYR A 112 9.98 -8.19 3.83
C TYR A 112 10.59 -9.35 3.06
N GLY A 113 10.07 -9.57 1.85
CA GLY A 113 10.49 -10.64 0.95
C GLY A 113 11.79 -10.34 0.21
N LYS A 114 12.04 -11.14 -0.84
CA LYS A 114 13.23 -11.09 -1.71
C LYS A 114 13.10 -10.12 -2.88
N PHE A 115 11.98 -9.40 -2.96
CA PHE A 115 11.68 -8.49 -4.05
C PHE A 115 12.31 -7.10 -3.78
N TYR A 116 12.23 -6.20 -4.77
CA TYR A 116 12.76 -4.85 -4.59
C TYR A 116 12.01 -4.15 -3.46
N GLN A 117 12.74 -3.53 -2.53
CA GLN A 117 12.14 -3.01 -1.29
C GLN A 117 11.26 -4.06 -0.57
N GLY A 118 11.66 -5.33 -0.58
CA GLY A 118 10.93 -6.40 0.10
C GLY A 118 9.75 -7.01 -0.67
N ASP A 119 8.85 -6.19 -1.21
CA ASP A 119 7.54 -6.60 -1.73
C ASP A 119 7.25 -6.13 -3.18
N MET A 120 8.11 -5.31 -3.80
CA MET A 120 7.85 -4.82 -5.15
C MET A 120 8.48 -5.69 -6.24
N MET A 121 7.62 -6.35 -7.02
CA MET A 121 8.02 -7.03 -8.25
C MET A 121 8.31 -6.01 -9.35
N LEU A 122 9.49 -6.12 -9.99
CA LEU A 122 9.88 -5.23 -11.08
C LEU A 122 10.02 -6.00 -12.40
N THR A 123 9.39 -5.48 -13.46
CA THR A 123 9.67 -5.94 -14.83
C THR A 123 11.12 -5.66 -15.21
N LYS A 124 11.64 -6.37 -16.24
CA LYS A 124 12.96 -6.05 -16.83
C LYS A 124 13.09 -4.59 -17.28
N SER A 125 11.97 -4.00 -17.70
CA SER A 125 11.88 -2.60 -18.08
C SER A 125 12.06 -1.71 -16.86
N GLN A 126 11.22 -1.89 -15.83
CA GLN A 126 11.28 -1.13 -14.58
C GLN A 126 12.63 -1.27 -13.87
N LYS A 127 13.25 -2.46 -13.85
CA LYS A 127 14.61 -2.65 -13.31
C LYS A 127 15.64 -1.73 -13.95
N LYS A 128 15.51 -1.38 -15.24
CA LYS A 128 16.45 -0.48 -15.94
C LYS A 128 16.22 1.00 -15.62
N PHE A 129 15.06 1.36 -15.08
CA PHE A 129 14.70 2.75 -14.79
C PHE A 129 14.73 3.05 -13.29
N VAL A 130 14.28 2.11 -12.44
CA VAL A 130 14.34 2.21 -10.97
C VAL A 130 15.79 2.17 -10.48
N VAL A 131 16.71 1.56 -11.25
CA VAL A 131 18.15 1.53 -10.98
C VAL A 131 18.84 2.50 -11.93
N ALA A 132 19.12 3.72 -11.45
CA ALA A 132 19.67 4.80 -12.25
C ALA A 132 20.95 4.39 -13.01
N LYS A 133 21.08 4.94 -14.22
CA LYS A 133 22.05 4.58 -15.26
C LYS A 133 23.53 4.75 -14.89
N ASP A 134 23.84 5.43 -13.77
CA ASP A 134 25.23 5.75 -13.37
C ASP A 134 25.49 5.58 -11.86
N GLY A 135 24.57 4.95 -11.11
CA GLY A 135 24.72 4.71 -9.67
C GLY A 135 24.78 5.99 -8.82
N ILE A 136 24.15 7.07 -9.28
CA ILE A 136 23.89 8.29 -8.53
C ILE A 136 22.37 8.43 -8.47
N SER A 137 21.78 8.24 -7.29
CA SER A 137 20.37 8.54 -7.01
C SER A 137 20.29 9.75 -6.08
N LEU A 138 19.54 10.79 -6.46
CA LEU A 138 19.11 11.97 -5.68
C LEU A 138 18.12 12.80 -6.54
N PRO A 139 17.23 13.63 -5.96
CA PRO A 139 16.23 13.41 -4.89
C PRO A 139 15.14 12.40 -5.32
N SER A 140 14.09 12.15 -4.53
CA SER A 140 13.05 11.10 -4.70
C SER A 140 11.60 11.59 -4.67
N ARG A 141 10.71 10.87 -5.33
CA ARG A 141 9.26 11.06 -5.20
C ARG A 141 8.55 9.68 -5.17
N THR A 142 7.27 9.51 -4.81
CA THR A 142 6.71 8.15 -4.50
C THR A 142 5.68 7.53 -5.45
N GLY A 143 5.25 8.15 -6.54
CA GLY A 143 4.41 7.45 -7.53
C GLY A 143 4.82 7.67 -8.99
N ILE A 144 4.55 6.70 -9.86
CA ILE A 144 5.13 6.67 -11.22
C ILE A 144 4.63 7.84 -12.10
N ILE A 145 5.57 8.62 -12.67
CA ILE A 145 5.22 9.76 -13.55
C ILE A 145 4.75 9.28 -14.92
N ASP A 146 5.38 8.25 -15.46
CA ASP A 146 5.15 7.81 -16.83
C ASP A 146 3.78 7.12 -16.98
N ASP A 147 2.88 7.80 -17.69
CA ASP A 147 1.50 7.38 -17.95
C ASP A 147 1.38 5.99 -18.58
N ARG A 148 2.44 5.48 -19.24
CA ARG A 148 2.43 4.13 -19.81
C ARG A 148 2.31 3.04 -18.74
N PHE A 149 2.75 3.34 -17.52
CA PHE A 149 2.63 2.46 -16.36
C PHE A 149 1.41 2.78 -15.49
N ARG A 150 0.51 3.65 -15.95
CA ARG A 150 -0.74 3.97 -15.25
C ARG A 150 -1.89 3.16 -15.83
N TRP A 151 -2.87 2.89 -14.98
CA TRP A 151 -4.14 2.33 -15.42
C TRP A 151 -4.93 3.39 -16.20
N ASN A 152 -5.65 2.98 -17.24
CA ASN A 152 -6.32 3.94 -18.10
C ASN A 152 -7.54 4.53 -17.40
N LYS A 153 -7.63 5.86 -17.38
CA LYS A 153 -8.82 6.59 -16.93
C LYS A 153 -9.85 6.62 -18.06
N ASP A 154 -11.08 6.23 -17.77
CA ASP A 154 -12.19 6.25 -18.71
C ASP A 154 -12.78 7.66 -18.87
N ASN A 155 -13.70 7.79 -19.83
CA ASN A 155 -14.37 9.07 -20.12
C ASN A 155 -15.32 9.55 -19.01
N LYS A 156 -15.62 8.71 -18.01
CA LYS A 156 -16.38 9.07 -16.81
C LYS A 156 -15.46 9.47 -15.65
N GLY A 157 -14.16 9.49 -15.90
CA GLY A 157 -13.14 9.83 -14.92
C GLY A 157 -12.82 8.69 -13.95
N LYS A 158 -13.25 7.46 -14.23
CA LYS A 158 -12.94 6.27 -13.41
C LYS A 158 -11.75 5.51 -13.97
N VAL A 159 -10.90 5.00 -13.08
CA VAL A 159 -9.73 4.21 -13.43
C VAL A 159 -10.06 2.75 -13.13
N LYS A 160 -10.39 1.99 -14.17
CA LYS A 160 -10.80 0.60 -14.01
C LYS A 160 -9.60 -0.31 -13.96
N ILE A 161 -9.51 -1.11 -12.90
CA ILE A 161 -8.46 -2.11 -12.69
C ILE A 161 -9.12 -3.49 -12.67
N PRO A 162 -9.10 -4.24 -13.79
CA PRO A 162 -9.65 -5.58 -13.84
C PRO A 162 -8.86 -6.52 -12.91
N TYR A 163 -9.56 -7.39 -12.17
CA TYR A 163 -8.92 -8.39 -11.31
C TYR A 163 -9.59 -9.76 -11.40
N THR A 164 -8.84 -10.81 -11.10
CA THR A 164 -9.38 -12.15 -10.88
C THR A 164 -8.57 -12.89 -9.82
N PHE A 165 -9.18 -13.89 -9.19
CA PHE A 165 -8.51 -14.73 -8.19
C PHE A 165 -7.98 -15.99 -8.86
N TRP A 166 -6.71 -16.31 -8.62
CA TRP A 166 -6.15 -17.57 -9.08
C TRP A 166 -6.77 -18.75 -8.30
N SER A 167 -7.38 -19.69 -9.03
CA SER A 167 -8.10 -20.84 -8.46
C SER A 167 -7.21 -21.76 -7.62
N GLY A 168 -5.91 -21.83 -7.93
CA GLY A 168 -4.92 -22.60 -7.16
C GLY A 168 -4.68 -22.09 -5.73
N SER A 169 -5.05 -20.83 -5.43
CA SER A 169 -4.81 -20.19 -4.13
C SER A 169 -5.62 -20.79 -2.98
N LYS A 170 -6.73 -21.50 -3.29
CA LYS A 170 -7.67 -22.05 -2.30
C LYS A 170 -8.16 -21.00 -1.29
N TYR A 171 -8.35 -19.76 -1.74
CA TYR A 171 -9.03 -18.74 -0.95
C TYR A 171 -10.45 -19.21 -0.63
N THR A 172 -10.83 -19.08 0.63
CA THR A 172 -12.23 -19.23 1.05
C THR A 172 -13.03 -18.00 0.61
N ASN A 173 -14.36 -18.09 0.67
CA ASN A 173 -15.21 -16.93 0.40
C ASN A 173 -14.89 -15.77 1.35
N LYS A 174 -14.59 -16.06 2.62
CA LYS A 174 -14.19 -15.05 3.60
C LYS A 174 -12.87 -14.35 3.22
N ASP A 175 -11.91 -15.10 2.68
CA ASP A 175 -10.64 -14.51 2.22
C ASP A 175 -10.88 -13.56 1.03
N LYS A 176 -11.72 -13.98 0.06
CA LYS A 176 -12.11 -13.14 -1.08
C LYS A 176 -12.89 -11.90 -0.63
N GLU A 177 -13.80 -12.05 0.33
CA GLU A 177 -14.58 -10.96 0.93
C GLU A 177 -13.68 -9.90 1.56
N GLU A 178 -12.64 -10.30 2.29
CA GLU A 178 -11.69 -9.36 2.89
C GLU A 178 -10.89 -8.59 1.83
N ILE A 179 -10.47 -9.27 0.76
CA ILE A 179 -9.77 -8.61 -0.35
C ILE A 179 -10.68 -7.61 -1.07
N MET A 180 -11.92 -8.01 -1.37
CA MET A 180 -12.91 -7.13 -2.00
C MET A 180 -13.30 -5.97 -1.09
N TYR A 181 -13.32 -6.17 0.23
CA TYR A 181 -13.55 -5.10 1.19
C TYR A 181 -12.45 -4.03 1.14
N ALA A 182 -11.18 -4.45 1.07
CA ALA A 182 -10.06 -3.52 0.91
C ALA A 182 -10.12 -2.76 -0.43
N MET A 183 -10.52 -3.43 -1.52
CA MET A 183 -10.78 -2.79 -2.82
C MET A 183 -11.87 -1.73 -2.71
N GLU A 184 -13.04 -2.08 -2.18
CA GLU A 184 -14.17 -1.16 -2.00
C GLU A 184 -13.76 0.06 -1.16
N TYR A 185 -12.91 -0.14 -0.16
CA TYR A 185 -12.42 0.97 0.65
C TYR A 185 -11.57 1.98 -0.13
N ILE A 186 -10.70 1.51 -1.04
CA ILE A 186 -9.96 2.40 -1.94
C ILE A 186 -10.92 3.11 -2.91
N GLU A 187 -11.90 2.38 -3.46
CA GLU A 187 -12.90 2.90 -4.41
C GLU A 187 -13.78 4.00 -3.82
N THR A 188 -14.12 3.91 -2.53
CA THR A 188 -14.97 4.91 -1.85
C THR A 188 -14.26 6.25 -1.64
N HIS A 189 -12.94 6.28 -1.66
CA HIS A 189 -12.14 7.48 -1.41
C HIS A 189 -11.44 8.03 -2.67
N THR A 190 -11.50 7.29 -3.78
CA THR A 190 -10.76 7.61 -5.00
C THR A 190 -11.59 7.40 -6.28
N CYS A 191 -11.01 7.73 -7.43
CA CYS A 191 -11.60 7.38 -8.72
C CYS A 191 -11.18 5.99 -9.24
N ILE A 192 -10.43 5.21 -8.46
CA ILE A 192 -10.15 3.81 -8.77
C ILE A 192 -11.44 2.98 -8.68
N ASP A 193 -11.55 1.97 -9.54
CA ASP A 193 -12.68 1.04 -9.64
C ASP A 193 -12.13 -0.37 -9.94
N PHE A 194 -12.07 -1.25 -8.94
CA PHE A 194 -11.64 -2.63 -9.13
C PHE A 194 -12.83 -3.43 -9.67
N VAL A 195 -12.65 -4.00 -10.86
CA VAL A 195 -13.74 -4.70 -11.56
C VAL A 195 -13.39 -6.17 -11.75
N PRO A 196 -14.31 -7.12 -11.51
CA PRO A 196 -14.09 -8.50 -11.89
C PRO A 196 -13.75 -8.57 -13.38
N ARG A 197 -12.61 -9.18 -13.68
CA ARG A 197 -12.12 -9.32 -15.05
C ARG A 197 -13.13 -10.10 -15.88
N SER A 198 -13.36 -9.61 -17.09
CA SER A 198 -14.04 -10.32 -18.16
C SER A 198 -13.01 -10.73 -19.23
N LYS A 199 -12.73 -9.87 -20.22
CA LYS A 199 -11.86 -10.14 -21.36
C LYS A 199 -10.68 -9.18 -21.47
N GLU A 200 -10.47 -8.36 -20.45
CA GLU A 200 -9.40 -7.37 -20.43
C GLU A 200 -8.04 -8.08 -20.49
N ALA A 201 -7.16 -7.58 -21.35
CA ALA A 201 -5.82 -8.11 -21.51
C ALA A 201 -4.91 -7.73 -20.33
N ASP A 202 -5.06 -6.50 -19.83
CA ASP A 202 -4.34 -5.99 -18.66
C ASP A 202 -5.20 -6.21 -17.41
N PHE A 203 -4.72 -6.98 -16.44
CA PHE A 203 -5.47 -7.30 -15.21
C PHE A 203 -4.59 -7.79 -14.08
N LEU A 204 -5.09 -7.67 -12.85
CA LEU A 204 -4.48 -8.24 -11.65
C LEU A 204 -4.89 -9.71 -11.48
N LEU A 205 -3.93 -10.63 -11.38
CA LEU A 205 -4.15 -11.98 -10.89
C LEU A 205 -3.76 -12.05 -9.42
N ILE A 206 -4.77 -12.09 -8.55
CA ILE A 206 -4.60 -12.15 -7.11
C ILE A 206 -4.44 -13.61 -6.69
N TYR A 207 -3.34 -13.92 -6.02
CA TYR A 207 -3.01 -15.30 -5.67
C TYR A 207 -2.30 -15.44 -4.32
N SER A 208 -2.37 -16.62 -3.72
CA SER A 208 -1.68 -16.92 -2.47
C SER A 208 -0.26 -17.44 -2.73
N GLY A 209 0.68 -16.54 -3.01
CA GLY A 209 2.10 -16.86 -3.21
C GLY A 209 2.96 -16.84 -1.93
N GLU A 210 4.27 -16.70 -2.12
CA GLU A 210 5.21 -16.42 -1.03
C GLU A 210 5.14 -14.95 -0.61
N GLY A 211 4.69 -14.70 0.63
CA GLY A 211 4.64 -13.35 1.18
C GLY A 211 3.62 -12.45 0.49
N CYS A 212 3.76 -11.14 0.72
CA CYS A 212 2.95 -10.08 0.16
C CYS A 212 3.79 -9.36 -0.88
N SER A 213 3.27 -9.21 -2.10
CA SER A 213 4.00 -8.50 -3.15
C SER A 213 3.11 -8.09 -4.32
N SER A 214 3.54 -7.05 -5.03
CA SER A 214 2.83 -6.51 -6.18
C SER A 214 3.81 -5.85 -7.16
N TYR A 215 3.38 -5.66 -8.41
CA TYR A 215 4.11 -4.79 -9.33
C TYR A 215 3.78 -3.32 -9.06
N ILE A 216 4.69 -2.42 -9.42
CA ILE A 216 4.42 -0.98 -9.37
C ILE A 216 3.66 -0.56 -10.63
N GLY A 217 2.40 -0.15 -10.49
CA GLY A 217 1.56 0.31 -11.60
C GLY A 217 1.14 -0.80 -12.57
N LYS A 218 0.68 -0.38 -13.74
CA LYS A 218 0.28 -1.27 -14.85
C LYS A 218 1.51 -1.71 -15.65
N ILE A 219 1.75 -3.02 -15.74
CA ILE A 219 2.88 -3.56 -16.51
C ILE A 219 2.49 -4.10 -17.89
N GLY A 220 1.18 -4.23 -18.14
CA GLY A 220 0.62 -4.84 -19.34
C GLY A 220 0.47 -6.36 -19.24
N GLY A 221 -0.64 -6.91 -19.73
CA GLY A 221 -0.98 -8.31 -19.62
C GLY A 221 -1.45 -8.74 -18.22
N GLN A 222 -1.35 -10.04 -17.95
CA GLN A 222 -1.53 -10.59 -16.61
C GLN A 222 -0.41 -10.12 -15.68
N GLN A 223 -0.75 -9.46 -14.57
CA GLN A 223 0.21 -9.08 -13.53
C GLN A 223 -0.18 -9.63 -12.16
N LEU A 224 0.82 -10.13 -11.42
CA LEU A 224 0.59 -10.83 -10.17
C LEU A 224 0.45 -9.86 -8.99
N VAL A 225 -0.45 -10.20 -8.06
CA VAL A 225 -0.51 -9.64 -6.71
C VAL A 225 -0.53 -10.82 -5.72
N SER A 226 0.57 -11.04 -5.00
CA SER A 226 0.67 -12.09 -4.00
C SER A 226 0.08 -11.61 -2.68
N LEU A 227 -0.96 -12.29 -2.23
CA LEU A 227 -1.56 -12.11 -0.91
C LEU A 227 -1.61 -13.48 -0.22
N LYS A 228 -0.49 -13.90 0.38
CA LYS A 228 -0.42 -15.17 1.11
C LYS A 228 -1.58 -15.29 2.10
N LYS A 229 -2.39 -16.34 1.93
CA LYS A 229 -3.62 -16.58 2.70
C LYS A 229 -3.43 -16.47 4.21
N ASN A 230 -2.32 -16.99 4.72
CA ASN A 230 -1.92 -16.87 6.13
C ASN A 230 -0.74 -15.91 6.25
N GLY A 231 -1.01 -14.61 6.35
CA GLY A 231 -0.01 -13.57 6.62
C GLY A 231 -0.24 -12.24 5.91
N CYS A 232 -0.96 -12.23 4.77
CA CYS A 232 -1.18 -11.00 3.99
C CYS A 232 -2.64 -10.51 3.99
N LEU A 233 -3.59 -11.29 4.52
CA LEU A 233 -5.01 -10.94 4.52
C LEU A 233 -5.41 -10.00 5.67
N ARG A 234 -4.51 -9.06 6.01
CA ARG A 234 -4.81 -7.93 6.89
C ARG A 234 -5.31 -6.79 6.01
N THR A 235 -6.34 -6.07 6.46
CA THR A 235 -6.99 -5.02 5.68
C THR A 235 -5.98 -4.01 5.09
N GLY A 236 -5.08 -3.45 5.92
CA GLY A 236 -4.07 -2.49 5.44
C GLY A 236 -2.96 -3.12 4.58
N THR A 237 -2.58 -4.39 4.81
CA THR A 237 -1.61 -5.08 3.93
C THR A 237 -2.20 -5.32 2.55
N ILE A 238 -3.48 -5.69 2.45
CA ILE A 238 -4.14 -5.82 1.15
C ILE A 238 -4.16 -4.46 0.43
N MET A 239 -4.53 -3.38 1.14
CA MET A 239 -4.51 -2.03 0.58
C MET A 239 -3.10 -1.62 0.11
N HIS A 240 -2.07 -1.95 0.86
CA HIS A 240 -0.67 -1.69 0.52
C HIS A 240 -0.30 -2.30 -0.85
N GLU A 241 -0.55 -3.60 -1.03
CA GLU A 241 -0.23 -4.30 -2.29
C GLU A 241 -1.08 -3.81 -3.47
N LEU A 242 -2.34 -3.44 -3.22
CA LEU A 242 -3.19 -2.82 -4.23
C LEU A 242 -2.68 -1.43 -4.61
N ILE A 243 -2.18 -0.65 -3.65
CA ILE A 243 -1.59 0.68 -3.89
C ILE A 243 -0.29 0.59 -4.70
N HIS A 244 0.54 -0.43 -4.46
CA HIS A 244 1.65 -0.73 -5.38
C HIS A 244 1.15 -0.94 -6.80
N SER A 245 0.13 -1.78 -7.00
CA SER A 245 -0.45 -2.04 -8.33
C SER A 245 -1.06 -0.80 -8.99
N ILE A 246 -1.47 0.19 -8.19
CA ILE A 246 -1.98 1.49 -8.65
C ILE A 246 -0.84 2.38 -9.16
N GLY A 247 0.37 2.28 -8.59
CA GLY A 247 1.57 2.98 -9.08
C GLY A 247 2.47 3.60 -8.02
N TYR A 248 2.35 3.23 -6.75
CA TYR A 248 3.10 3.83 -5.66
C TYR A 248 4.27 2.98 -5.17
N ASP A 249 5.32 3.67 -4.75
CA ASP A 249 6.50 3.18 -4.03
C ASP A 249 6.34 3.48 -2.53
N HIS A 250 7.27 3.03 -1.70
CA HIS A 250 7.18 3.20 -0.26
C HIS A 250 7.47 4.62 0.22
N MET A 251 6.80 5.04 1.29
CA MET A 251 6.91 6.39 1.87
C MET A 251 8.30 6.68 2.42
N GLN A 252 8.95 5.72 3.08
CA GLN A 252 10.29 5.96 3.65
C GLN A 252 11.35 6.18 2.58
N ASN A 253 11.03 6.05 1.29
CA ASN A 253 11.96 6.28 0.20
C ASN A 253 11.82 7.69 -0.41
N HIS A 254 10.87 8.52 0.09
CA HIS A 254 10.59 9.91 -0.33
C HIS A 254 11.83 10.85 -0.30
N GLU A 255 11.88 11.91 -1.13
CA GLU A 255 13.05 12.82 -1.27
C GLU A 255 13.54 13.39 0.03
N ASP A 256 12.59 13.94 0.78
CA ASP A 256 12.86 14.73 1.96
C ASP A 256 12.77 13.90 3.24
N ARG A 257 12.70 12.55 3.13
CA ARG A 257 12.56 11.65 4.29
C ARG A 257 13.56 11.99 5.38
N ASP A 258 14.78 12.43 5.04
CA ASP A 258 15.85 12.64 6.03
C ASP A 258 15.55 13.85 6.94
N LYS A 259 14.56 14.69 6.59
CA LYS A 259 13.99 15.74 7.44
C LYS A 259 12.96 15.20 8.44
N HIS A 260 12.44 14.00 8.22
CA HIS A 260 11.31 13.40 8.92
C HIS A 260 11.71 12.15 9.71
N ILE A 261 12.56 11.32 9.14
CA ILE A 261 13.06 10.07 9.70
C ILE A 261 14.59 10.01 9.66
N GLN A 262 15.14 9.12 10.48
CA GLN A 262 16.54 8.73 10.45
C GLN A 262 16.63 7.23 10.15
N VAL A 263 17.41 6.88 9.13
CA VAL A 263 17.77 5.49 8.80
C VAL A 263 18.98 5.09 9.65
N VAL A 264 18.83 4.04 10.46
CA VAL A 264 19.89 3.49 11.31
C VAL A 264 20.54 2.31 10.59
N TRP A 265 21.43 2.62 9.66
CA TRP A 265 22.08 1.65 8.77
C TRP A 265 22.74 0.47 9.49
N ASP A 266 23.31 0.70 10.67
CA ASP A 266 23.99 -0.33 11.46
C ASP A 266 23.04 -1.39 12.02
N ASN A 267 21.73 -1.11 12.10
CA ASN A 267 20.72 -2.06 12.55
C ASN A 267 20.10 -2.86 11.39
N ILE A 268 20.35 -2.47 10.13
CA ILE A 268 19.78 -3.10 8.93
C ILE A 268 20.63 -4.31 8.55
N ARG A 269 19.98 -5.39 8.09
CA ARG A 269 20.69 -6.54 7.51
C ARG A 269 21.41 -6.11 6.24
N ASP A 270 22.64 -6.58 6.08
CA ASP A 270 23.51 -6.11 5.00
C ASP A 270 22.98 -6.49 3.60
N ASP A 271 22.20 -7.58 3.50
CA ASP A 271 21.59 -8.10 2.28
C ASP A 271 20.31 -7.37 1.86
N THR A 272 19.83 -6.41 2.66
CA THR A 272 18.57 -5.68 2.42
C THR A 272 18.71 -4.17 2.58
N ALA A 273 19.94 -3.66 2.72
CA ALA A 273 20.18 -2.24 2.92
C ALA A 273 19.78 -1.39 1.70
N ASP A 274 19.78 -1.99 0.52
CA ASP A 274 19.25 -1.39 -0.71
C ASP A 274 17.78 -0.99 -0.63
N ASN A 275 16.96 -1.67 0.18
CA ASN A 275 15.54 -1.36 0.36
C ASN A 275 15.30 0.06 0.94
N PHE A 276 16.32 0.65 1.55
CA PHE A 276 16.27 1.98 2.18
C PHE A 276 16.86 3.09 1.30
N VAL A 277 17.29 2.78 0.08
CA VAL A 277 17.86 3.76 -0.85
C VAL A 277 16.72 4.57 -1.50
N ARG A 278 16.86 5.90 -1.53
CA ARG A 278 15.89 6.81 -2.18
C ARG A 278 15.71 6.45 -3.67
N VAL A 279 14.47 6.57 -4.14
CA VAL A 279 14.16 6.45 -5.58
C VAL A 279 14.50 7.71 -6.37
N ASP A 280 14.40 7.66 -7.69
CA ASP A 280 14.80 8.77 -8.58
C ASP A 280 13.65 9.79 -8.80
N SER A 281 13.87 11.07 -8.52
CA SER A 281 12.89 12.16 -8.63
C SER A 281 12.53 12.52 -10.07
N ASP A 282 13.34 12.12 -11.05
CA ASP A 282 13.00 12.33 -12.46
C ASP A 282 11.91 11.35 -12.92
N LEU A 283 11.67 10.27 -12.16
CA LEU A 283 10.79 9.16 -12.54
C LEU A 283 9.54 9.02 -11.67
N PHE A 284 9.58 9.52 -10.45
CA PHE A 284 8.45 9.47 -9.53
C PHE A 284 7.93 10.87 -9.21
N SER A 285 6.70 11.02 -8.69
CA SER A 285 6.09 12.24 -8.18
C SER A 285 5.47 12.08 -6.79
N ASN A 286 5.58 13.11 -5.94
CA ASN A 286 4.87 13.16 -4.65
C ASN A 286 3.43 13.64 -4.86
N PHE A 287 3.08 14.01 -6.09
CA PHE A 287 1.76 14.49 -6.50
C PHE A 287 1.18 15.51 -5.51
N ASP A 288 1.97 16.53 -5.18
CA ASP A 288 1.60 17.64 -4.29
C ASP A 288 1.08 17.22 -2.91
N THR A 289 1.72 16.21 -2.33
CA THR A 289 1.50 15.78 -0.94
C THR A 289 2.81 15.86 -0.14
N ASP A 290 2.66 16.11 1.16
CA ASP A 290 3.79 16.12 2.10
C ASP A 290 4.18 14.70 2.52
N TYR A 291 5.30 14.59 3.25
CA TYR A 291 5.68 13.34 3.93
C TYR A 291 4.59 12.91 4.92
N ASP A 292 4.23 11.63 4.88
CA ASP A 292 3.11 11.12 5.67
C ASP A 292 3.52 9.92 6.53
N TYR A 293 3.77 10.18 7.82
CA TYR A 293 4.07 9.14 8.80
C TYR A 293 2.94 8.11 8.97
N TYR A 294 1.69 8.49 8.65
CA TYR A 294 0.53 7.61 8.77
C TYR A 294 0.32 6.74 7.53
N SER A 295 1.07 6.98 6.44
CA SER A 295 0.88 6.28 5.18
C SER A 295 0.95 4.76 5.36
N VAL A 296 -0.01 4.05 4.77
CA VAL A 296 0.03 2.59 4.71
C VAL A 296 1.23 2.09 3.91
N MET A 297 1.84 2.96 3.09
CA MET A 297 3.05 2.69 2.32
C MET A 297 4.35 2.93 3.10
N HIS A 298 4.29 3.33 4.37
CA HIS A 298 5.49 3.48 5.20
C HIS A 298 5.91 2.14 5.81
N TYR A 299 7.21 1.88 5.86
CA TYR A 299 7.79 0.79 6.64
C TYR A 299 7.62 0.94 8.14
N ASP A 300 7.61 -0.18 8.86
CA ASP A 300 7.67 -0.17 10.31
C ASP A 300 9.09 0.15 10.83
N SER A 301 9.16 0.63 12.07
CA SER A 301 10.41 1.05 12.72
C SER A 301 11.48 -0.04 12.79
N TYR A 302 11.13 -1.32 12.61
CA TYR A 302 12.02 -2.49 12.74
C TYR A 302 12.22 -3.23 11.42
N ALA A 303 11.78 -2.65 10.29
CA ALA A 303 11.91 -3.22 8.96
C ALA A 303 13.35 -3.69 8.72
N PHE A 304 13.52 -4.97 8.34
CA PHE A 304 14.83 -5.57 8.05
C PHE A 304 15.90 -5.46 9.15
N SER A 305 15.49 -5.35 10.42
CA SER A 305 16.42 -5.31 11.54
C SER A 305 17.20 -6.62 11.72
N LYS A 306 18.53 -6.55 11.84
CA LYS A 306 19.41 -7.70 12.13
C LYS A 306 19.62 -7.98 13.61
N ASN A 307 19.32 -7.02 14.47
CA ASN A 307 19.60 -7.07 15.91
C ASN A 307 18.36 -6.79 16.79
N GLY A 308 17.17 -6.70 16.18
CA GLY A 308 15.93 -6.41 16.89
C GLY A 308 15.74 -4.93 17.27
N LYS A 309 16.71 -4.07 16.94
CA LYS A 309 16.63 -2.61 17.16
C LYS A 309 15.97 -1.91 15.98
N ARG A 310 15.48 -0.68 16.21
CA ARG A 310 14.84 0.14 15.18
C ARG A 310 15.81 0.43 14.02
N THR A 311 15.36 0.25 12.80
CA THR A 311 16.07 0.63 11.57
C THR A 311 15.60 1.98 11.04
N LEU A 312 14.37 2.39 11.39
CA LEU A 312 13.80 3.71 11.13
C LEU A 312 13.38 4.36 12.43
N VAL A 313 13.76 5.62 12.61
CA VAL A 313 13.38 6.44 13.76
C VAL A 313 12.77 7.74 13.26
N ALA A 314 11.51 8.01 13.58
CA ALA A 314 10.91 9.31 13.34
C ALA A 314 11.64 10.38 14.17
N ARG A 315 11.95 11.52 13.55
CA ARG A 315 12.62 12.65 14.22
C ARG A 315 11.71 13.37 15.20
N ASP A 316 10.41 13.30 14.95
CA ASP A 316 9.38 13.71 15.88
C ASP A 316 8.89 12.48 16.66
N ASP A 317 9.01 12.56 17.97
CA ASP A 317 8.82 11.46 18.91
C ASP A 317 7.38 10.94 18.91
N ASP A 318 6.42 11.81 18.60
CA ASP A 318 5.00 11.45 18.52
C ASP A 318 4.71 10.43 17.41
N PHE A 319 5.61 10.31 16.42
CA PHE A 319 5.43 9.43 15.26
C PHE A 319 6.24 8.14 15.30
N ARG A 320 7.09 7.95 16.32
CA ARG A 320 7.98 6.79 16.42
C ARG A 320 7.23 5.44 16.44
N ASP A 321 6.02 5.42 17.03
CA ASP A 321 5.19 4.21 17.12
C ASP A 321 4.04 4.21 16.09
N ILE A 322 3.98 5.23 15.23
CA ILE A 322 2.93 5.40 14.21
C ILE A 322 3.37 4.82 12.86
N ILE A 323 4.64 5.02 12.49
CA ILE A 323 5.15 4.55 11.20
C ILE A 323 5.02 3.03 11.05
N GLY A 324 4.59 2.58 9.87
CA GLY A 324 4.38 1.16 9.59
C GLY A 324 3.00 0.61 9.94
N GLN A 325 2.04 1.47 10.30
CA GLN A 325 0.67 1.06 10.54
C GLN A 325 0.08 0.30 9.32
N ARG A 326 -0.75 -0.71 9.59
CA ARG A 326 -1.48 -1.52 8.59
C ARG A 326 -2.97 -1.61 8.92
N TYR A 327 -3.52 -0.58 9.55
CA TYR A 327 -4.94 -0.53 9.86
C TYR A 327 -5.76 -0.03 8.68
N ALA A 328 -5.28 1.02 8.01
CA ALA A 328 -6.07 1.74 7.02
C ALA A 328 -5.26 2.67 6.12
N LEU A 329 -5.92 3.27 5.14
CA LEU A 329 -5.38 4.38 4.35
C LEU A 329 -5.22 5.64 5.21
N SER A 330 -4.14 6.37 5.01
CA SER A 330 -4.07 7.75 5.48
C SER A 330 -4.81 8.69 4.53
N TYR A 331 -5.10 9.90 5.00
CA TYR A 331 -5.57 10.97 4.12
C TYR A 331 -4.53 11.30 3.02
N GLY A 332 -3.23 11.22 3.33
CA GLY A 332 -2.15 11.44 2.37
C GLY A 332 -2.13 10.40 1.26
N ASP A 333 -2.37 9.12 1.57
CA ASP A 333 -2.45 8.03 0.59
C ASP A 333 -3.56 8.32 -0.44
N VAL A 334 -4.77 8.62 0.04
CA VAL A 334 -5.92 8.95 -0.80
C VAL A 334 -5.68 10.18 -1.64
N ARG A 335 -5.19 11.27 -1.03
CA ARG A 335 -4.90 12.52 -1.74
C ARG A 335 -3.87 12.29 -2.83
N ARG A 336 -2.84 11.49 -2.57
CA ARG A 336 -1.82 11.18 -3.56
C ARG A 336 -2.44 10.41 -4.74
N ILE A 337 -3.21 9.34 -4.49
CA ILE A 337 -3.95 8.58 -5.53
C ILE A 337 -4.79 9.53 -6.38
N ASN A 338 -5.56 10.40 -5.73
CA ASN A 338 -6.45 11.33 -6.41
C ASN A 338 -5.68 12.35 -7.27
N ASN A 339 -4.56 12.87 -6.79
CA ASN A 339 -3.71 13.78 -7.55
C ASN A 339 -2.99 13.07 -8.72
N MET A 340 -2.58 11.81 -8.55
CA MET A 340 -1.93 11.04 -9.63
C MET A 340 -2.86 10.73 -10.79
N TYR A 341 -4.14 10.46 -10.49
CA TYR A 341 -5.14 10.12 -11.50
C TYR A 341 -6.11 11.26 -11.80
N ASP A 342 -5.87 12.48 -11.30
CA ASP A 342 -6.75 13.65 -11.42
C ASP A 342 -8.21 13.36 -11.05
N CYS A 343 -8.46 12.61 -9.97
CA CYS A 343 -9.80 12.26 -9.53
C CYS A 343 -10.59 13.53 -9.14
N ASN A 344 -11.77 13.73 -9.74
CA ASN A 344 -12.61 14.92 -9.58
C ASN A 344 -14.00 14.58 -9.05
#